data_AF-A0AAU3SDL4-F1
#
_entry.id   AF-A0AAU3SDL4-F1
#
_cell.length_a   1.000
_cell.length_b   1.000
_cell.length_c   1.000
_cell.angle_alpha   90.00
_cell.angle_beta   90.00
_cell.angle_gamma   90.00
#
_symmetry.space_group_name_H-M   'P 1'
#
loop_
_entity.id
_entity.type
_entity.pdbx_description
1 polymer ?
#
loop_
_entity_poly.entity_id
_entity_poly.type
_entity_poly.pdbx_seq_one_letter_code
_entity_poly.pdbx_strand_id
1 'polypeptide(L)'
;MFDQLTGRFARVEPRRHATALVLGLLADLPRKNCWTLAEHAGDSTPDGMQHLLHRAKWDADAVRDDVRAYVVEHLADDEAVLVVDETGDLKKGTATVGVQRQYTGTAGRIENSQVAVYLVYSAACGHAAIDRALYVPRSWTDDLDRCRTAGIPEDLTFTTKPVLAARMITRALDAGTPARWVAGDEVYGDNPHLRAALEDRRTGYVLAVSSTHQVTTVAGKFPAKAIVAKIPKRAWQRRSAGAGAKGERYYDWAQADIHGPADRPGHWWLLVRRNRRSGELAFYRGFSPHSVPLSDLVRVAGRRWTVEETFQAGKGLAGLDEHQVRRWTSWHRWVTLAMLAHAFLAVTAAAERRDHPAPDDLIPLTCNEIQRLFTTLTSRAHDLAHRLCWSHWRRRHQARARDCHYRRQAAAQP
;
A
#
# COMPACT_ATOMS: atom_id res chain seq x y z
N MET A 1 18.39 -1.30 10.12
CA MET A 1 16.98 -0.82 10.10
C MET A 1 16.62 0.02 11.34
N PHE A 2 16.49 -0.54 12.55
CA PHE A 2 16.00 0.24 13.71
C PHE A 2 16.91 1.39 14.16
N ASP A 3 18.22 1.28 13.92
CA ASP A 3 19.16 2.37 14.23
C ASP A 3 18.88 3.64 13.43
N GLN A 4 18.44 3.51 12.16
CA GLN A 4 18.06 4.62 11.29
C GLN A 4 16.87 5.41 11.85
N LEU A 5 16.03 4.78 12.69
CA LEU A 5 14.86 5.42 13.31
C LEU A 5 15.18 6.10 14.64
N THR A 6 16.40 5.95 15.18
CA THR A 6 16.74 6.41 16.52
C THR A 6 16.56 7.93 16.68
N GLY A 7 16.86 8.70 15.63
CA GLY A 7 16.68 10.16 15.60
C GLY A 7 15.23 10.65 15.56
N ARG A 8 14.24 9.77 15.36
CA ARG A 8 12.82 10.15 15.21
C ARG A 8 12.03 10.19 16.51
N PHE A 9 12.63 9.75 17.61
CA PHE A 9 11.97 9.68 18.92
C PHE A 9 12.71 10.56 19.92
N ALA A 10 12.01 11.54 20.49
CA ALA A 10 12.58 12.43 21.51
C ALA A 10 12.89 11.72 22.84
N ARG A 11 12.35 10.51 23.05
CA ARG A 11 12.51 9.73 24.29
C ARG A 11 12.76 8.26 23.97
N VAL A 12 13.46 7.58 24.88
CA VAL A 12 13.83 6.17 24.71
C VAL A 12 12.63 5.23 24.81
N GLU A 13 11.62 5.54 25.62
CA GLU A 13 10.49 4.65 25.87
C GLU A 13 9.58 4.50 24.64
N PRO A 14 9.16 5.58 23.93
CA PRO A 14 8.47 5.45 22.64
C PRO A 14 9.30 4.70 21.59
N ARG A 15 10.62 4.91 21.55
CA ARG A 15 11.52 4.18 20.62
C ARG A 15 11.52 2.67 20.90
N ARG A 16 11.61 2.28 22.18
CA ARG A 16 11.54 0.87 22.61
C ARG A 16 10.19 0.26 22.27
N HIS A 17 9.08 0.96 22.55
CA HIS A 17 7.75 0.48 22.17
C HIS A 17 7.57 0.41 20.65
N ALA A 18 8.14 1.32 19.86
CA ALA A 18 8.08 1.25 18.40
C ALA A 18 8.82 0.00 17.88
N THR A 19 9.99 -0.28 18.44
CA THR A 19 10.76 -1.50 18.14
C THR A 19 9.97 -2.75 18.52
N ALA A 20 9.44 -2.79 19.75
CA ALA A 20 8.62 -3.91 20.23
C ALA A 20 7.34 -4.10 19.42
N LEU A 21 6.70 -3.01 18.97
CA LEU A 21 5.54 -3.05 18.10
C LEU A 21 5.90 -3.69 16.76
N VAL A 22 6.98 -3.26 16.10
CA VAL A 22 7.41 -3.83 14.82
C VAL A 22 7.79 -5.31 14.96
N LEU A 23 8.50 -5.69 16.03
CA LEU A 23 8.79 -7.10 16.31
C LEU A 23 7.50 -7.91 16.50
N GLY A 24 6.53 -7.39 17.27
CA GLY A 24 5.24 -8.04 17.44
C GLY A 24 4.40 -8.08 16.14
N LEU A 25 4.55 -7.10 15.24
CA LEU A 25 3.91 -7.14 13.92
C LEU A 25 4.51 -8.23 13.04
N LEU A 26 5.78 -8.56 13.21
CA LEU A 26 6.45 -9.64 12.50
C LEU A 26 6.17 -11.02 13.12
N ALA A 27 5.85 -11.07 14.41
CA ALA A 27 5.62 -12.32 15.12
C ALA A 27 4.35 -13.07 14.65
N ASP A 28 4.39 -14.39 14.81
CA ASP A 28 3.23 -15.28 14.61
C ASP A 28 2.25 -15.17 15.79
N LEU A 29 1.41 -14.14 15.74
CA LEU A 29 0.39 -13.85 16.74
C LEU A 29 -1.00 -14.06 16.14
N PRO A 30 -1.96 -14.61 16.89
CA PRO A 30 -3.31 -14.89 16.37
C PRO A 30 -4.07 -13.62 15.96
N ARG A 31 -3.67 -12.46 16.51
CA ARG A 31 -4.17 -11.13 16.11
C ARG A 31 -3.20 -10.03 16.52
N LYS A 32 -2.94 -9.08 15.63
CA LYS A 32 -2.06 -7.92 15.87
C LYS A 32 -2.89 -6.72 16.30
N ASN A 33 -3.07 -6.57 17.62
CA ASN A 33 -3.66 -5.38 18.25
C ASN A 33 -2.79 -4.94 19.43
N CYS A 34 -3.02 -3.73 19.97
CA CYS A 34 -2.17 -3.19 21.05
C CYS A 34 -2.08 -4.09 22.29
N TRP A 35 -3.08 -4.93 22.57
CA TRP A 35 -3.05 -5.81 23.74
C TRP A 35 -2.15 -7.01 23.48
N THR A 36 -2.37 -7.71 22.37
CA THR A 36 -1.55 -8.87 22.00
C THR A 36 -0.09 -8.47 21.76
N LEU A 37 0.14 -7.30 21.16
CA LEU A 37 1.49 -6.76 20.94
C LEU A 37 2.19 -6.38 22.25
N ALA A 38 1.46 -5.75 23.19
CA ALA A 38 2.01 -5.43 24.52
C ALA A 38 2.31 -6.71 25.32
N GLU A 39 1.39 -7.68 25.32
CA GLU A 39 1.59 -8.99 25.96
C GLU A 39 2.82 -9.70 25.40
N HIS A 40 2.96 -9.73 24.07
CA HIS A 40 4.11 -10.29 23.40
C HIS A 40 5.41 -9.55 23.75
N ALA A 41 5.36 -8.22 23.87
CA ALA A 41 6.49 -7.40 24.24
C ALA A 41 6.96 -7.60 25.70
N GLY A 42 6.12 -8.20 26.56
CA GLY A 42 6.40 -8.36 27.99
C GLY A 42 5.84 -7.23 28.87
N ASP A 43 4.99 -6.36 28.31
CA ASP A 43 4.35 -5.29 29.07
C ASP A 43 3.22 -5.85 29.95
N SER A 44 3.03 -5.28 31.13
CA SER A 44 1.95 -5.69 32.04
C SER A 44 0.56 -5.16 31.64
N THR A 45 0.50 -4.18 30.73
CA THR A 45 -0.72 -3.51 30.27
C THR A 45 -0.55 -3.05 28.82
N PRO A 46 -1.65 -2.76 28.08
CA PRO A 46 -1.54 -2.23 26.72
C PRO A 46 -1.15 -0.74 26.63
N ASP A 47 -0.97 -0.07 27.77
CA ASP A 47 -0.92 1.40 27.84
C ASP A 47 0.31 1.98 27.12
N GLY A 48 1.45 1.28 27.14
CA GLY A 48 2.66 1.67 26.42
C GLY A 48 2.46 1.72 24.90
N MET A 49 1.90 0.66 24.33
CA MET A 49 1.57 0.56 22.90
C MET A 49 0.50 1.59 22.49
N GLN A 50 -0.53 1.78 23.33
CA GLN A 50 -1.55 2.81 23.07
C GLN A 50 -0.97 4.22 23.17
N HIS A 51 -0.09 4.48 24.14
CA HIS A 51 0.61 5.75 24.27
C HIS A 51 1.47 6.04 23.05
N LEU A 52 2.26 5.08 22.56
CA LEU A 52 3.07 5.20 21.36
C LEU A 52 2.26 5.71 20.16
N LEU A 53 1.11 5.08 19.91
CA LEU A 53 0.28 5.39 18.74
C LEU A 53 -0.58 6.64 18.91
N HIS A 54 -0.94 7.01 20.14
CA HIS A 54 -1.87 8.12 20.36
C HIS A 54 -1.21 9.40 20.86
N ARG A 55 -0.35 9.31 21.88
CA ARG A 55 0.09 10.47 22.69
C ARG A 55 1.58 10.78 22.62
N ALA A 56 2.42 9.78 22.32
CA ALA A 56 3.86 9.97 22.22
C ALA A 56 4.20 11.04 21.16
N LYS A 57 5.32 11.75 21.34
CA LYS A 57 5.81 12.74 20.35
C LYS A 57 6.82 12.09 19.41
N TRP A 58 6.35 11.76 18.21
CA TRP A 58 7.18 11.36 17.06
C TRP A 58 6.39 11.59 15.77
N ASP A 59 7.13 11.80 14.69
CA ASP A 59 6.60 12.17 13.38
C ASP A 59 6.49 10.92 12.48
N ALA A 60 5.25 10.54 12.15
CA ALA A 60 4.97 9.39 11.31
C ALA A 60 5.34 9.61 9.83
N ASP A 61 5.42 10.86 9.40
CA ASP A 61 5.80 11.25 8.05
C ASP A 61 7.32 11.27 7.91
N ALA A 62 8.04 11.72 8.94
CA ALA A 62 9.49 11.57 8.99
C ALA A 62 9.92 10.08 8.99
N VAL A 63 9.23 9.22 9.75
CA VAL A 63 9.49 7.76 9.73
C VAL A 63 9.08 7.14 8.39
N ARG A 64 8.02 7.63 7.72
CA ARG A 64 7.70 7.22 6.34
C ARG A 64 8.87 7.53 5.41
N ASP A 65 9.47 8.71 5.54
CA ASP A 65 10.61 9.11 4.70
C ASP A 65 11.83 8.21 4.97
N ASP A 66 12.07 7.80 6.22
CA ASP A 66 13.09 6.80 6.55
C ASP A 66 12.78 5.42 5.95
N VAL A 67 11.51 4.98 5.97
CA VAL A 67 11.09 3.74 5.31
C VAL A 67 11.35 3.81 3.80
N ARG A 68 11.02 4.93 3.16
CA ARG A 68 11.32 5.16 1.73
C ARG A 68 12.83 5.06 1.49
N ALA A 69 13.64 5.76 2.29
CA ALA A 69 15.09 5.74 2.16
C ALA A 69 15.65 4.31 2.31
N TYR A 70 15.21 3.57 3.33
CA TYR A 70 15.62 2.18 3.56
C TYR A 70 15.25 1.26 2.39
N VAL A 71 14.03 1.38 1.85
CA VAL A 71 13.58 0.60 0.69
C VAL A 71 14.42 0.93 -0.55
N VAL A 72 14.64 2.21 -0.84
CA VAL A 72 15.41 2.64 -2.00
C VAL A 72 16.88 2.21 -1.87
N GLU A 73 17.50 2.40 -0.70
CA GLU A 73 18.88 2.01 -0.44
C GLU A 73 19.15 0.54 -0.80
N HIS A 74 18.20 -0.35 -0.57
CA HIS A 74 18.39 -1.79 -0.73
C HIS A 74 17.76 -2.38 -1.99
N LEU A 75 16.73 -1.73 -2.55
CA LEU A 75 15.98 -2.23 -3.70
C LEU A 75 16.13 -1.37 -4.96
N ALA A 76 16.87 -0.25 -4.93
CA ALA A 76 16.96 0.66 -6.07
C ALA A 76 17.35 -0.04 -7.38
N ASP A 77 16.69 0.38 -8.45
CA ASP A 77 16.85 -0.14 -9.80
C ASP A 77 16.48 0.98 -10.78
N ASP A 78 17.26 1.19 -11.84
CA ASP A 78 17.01 2.25 -12.84
C ASP A 78 15.64 2.10 -13.53
N GLU A 79 15.13 0.88 -13.57
CA GLU A 79 13.88 0.47 -14.17
C GLU A 79 12.78 0.22 -13.13
N ALA A 80 12.96 0.74 -11.92
CA ALA A 80 11.95 0.74 -10.88
C ALA A 80 10.69 1.52 -11.28
N VAL A 81 9.56 1.02 -10.78
CA VAL A 81 8.22 1.57 -11.05
C VAL A 81 7.60 1.99 -9.73
N LEU A 82 7.09 3.22 -9.67
CA LEU A 82 6.17 3.64 -8.63
C LEU A 82 4.76 3.15 -8.97
N VAL A 83 4.25 2.22 -8.18
CA VAL A 83 2.91 1.66 -8.36
C VAL A 83 1.97 2.29 -7.35
N VAL A 84 0.89 2.91 -7.82
CA VAL A 84 -0.16 3.47 -6.96
C VAL A 84 -1.43 2.64 -7.02
N ASP A 85 -1.98 2.34 -5.84
CA ASP A 85 -3.24 1.63 -5.68
C ASP A 85 -3.83 1.94 -4.31
N GLU A 86 -5.07 1.51 -4.06
CA GLU A 86 -5.71 1.59 -2.76
C GLU A 86 -6.05 0.21 -2.19
N THR A 87 -6.19 0.17 -0.86
CA THR A 87 -6.83 -0.96 -0.20
C THR A 87 -7.77 -0.45 0.88
N GLY A 88 -8.81 -1.25 1.16
CA GLY A 88 -9.82 -0.94 2.15
C GLY A 88 -9.85 -1.96 3.28
N ASP A 89 -10.08 -1.47 4.49
CA ASP A 89 -10.20 -2.29 5.69
C ASP A 89 -11.64 -2.23 6.20
N LEU A 90 -12.26 -3.39 6.38
CA LEU A 90 -13.62 -3.48 6.90
C LEU A 90 -13.65 -3.01 8.36
N LYS A 91 -14.57 -2.12 8.68
CA LYS A 91 -14.73 -1.58 10.05
C LYS A 91 -16.19 -1.64 10.48
N LYS A 92 -16.41 -1.67 11.79
CA LYS A 92 -17.75 -1.59 12.40
C LYS A 92 -17.94 -0.24 13.08
N GLY A 93 -19.14 0.32 12.99
CA GLY A 93 -19.50 1.63 13.55
C GLY A 93 -18.97 2.81 12.73
N THR A 94 -19.14 4.01 13.27
CA THR A 94 -18.92 5.30 12.57
C THR A 94 -17.73 6.10 13.10
N ALA A 95 -17.09 5.65 14.18
CA ALA A 95 -16.09 6.44 14.91
C ALA A 95 -14.65 6.30 14.38
N THR A 96 -14.35 5.31 13.54
CA THR A 96 -13.01 5.14 12.96
C THR A 96 -12.79 6.19 11.87
N VAL A 97 -11.73 6.99 11.99
CA VAL A 97 -11.37 8.05 11.03
C VAL A 97 -11.51 7.62 9.56
N GLY A 98 -12.22 8.40 8.75
CA GLY A 98 -12.42 8.12 7.32
C GLY A 98 -13.33 6.93 6.99
N VAL A 99 -13.97 6.28 7.98
CA VAL A 99 -14.88 5.15 7.72
C VAL A 99 -16.21 5.62 7.14
N GLN A 100 -16.65 4.98 6.06
CA GLN A 100 -18.00 5.11 5.54
C GLN A 100 -18.41 3.85 4.77
N ARG A 101 -19.70 3.75 4.40
CA ARG A 101 -20.13 2.78 3.39
C ARG A 101 -19.60 3.22 2.03
N GLN A 102 -18.63 2.48 1.51
CA GLN A 102 -18.01 2.75 0.22
C GLN A 102 -17.58 1.44 -0.43
N TYR A 103 -17.38 1.47 -1.74
CA TYR A 103 -16.80 0.33 -2.44
C TYR A 103 -15.40 0.07 -1.89
N THR A 104 -15.14 -1.18 -1.51
CA THR A 104 -13.81 -1.65 -1.12
C THR A 104 -13.45 -2.85 -1.96
N GLY A 105 -12.29 -2.79 -2.62
CA GLY A 105 -11.78 -3.91 -3.42
C GLY A 105 -11.67 -5.20 -2.61
N THR A 106 -11.39 -5.10 -1.30
CA THR A 106 -11.27 -6.25 -0.41
C THR A 106 -12.57 -7.04 -0.23
N ALA A 107 -13.74 -6.39 -0.30
CA ALA A 107 -15.04 -7.08 -0.19
C ALA A 107 -15.76 -7.24 -1.53
N GLY A 108 -15.25 -6.63 -2.61
CA GLY A 108 -15.88 -6.60 -3.93
C GLY A 108 -17.25 -5.93 -3.97
N ARG A 109 -17.64 -5.21 -2.90
CA ARG A 109 -18.96 -4.60 -2.72
C ARG A 109 -18.91 -3.37 -1.83
N ILE A 110 -20.02 -2.66 -1.73
CA ILE A 110 -20.16 -1.52 -0.82
C ILE A 110 -20.29 -2.03 0.61
N GLU A 111 -19.31 -1.70 1.45
CA GLU A 111 -19.29 -2.03 2.86
C GLU A 111 -18.76 -0.87 3.68
N ASN A 112 -19.04 -0.89 4.99
CA ASN A 112 -18.45 0.06 5.90
C ASN A 112 -16.94 -0.20 6.03
N SER A 113 -16.14 0.69 5.44
CA SER A 113 -14.71 0.48 5.28
C SER A 113 -13.93 1.79 5.39
N GLN A 114 -12.68 1.66 5.81
CA GLN A 114 -11.67 2.71 5.79
C GLN A 114 -10.75 2.44 4.60
N VAL A 115 -10.54 3.42 3.72
CA VAL A 115 -9.73 3.24 2.49
C VAL A 115 -8.48 4.10 2.57
N ALA A 116 -7.35 3.57 2.13
CA ALA A 116 -6.10 4.31 2.02
C ALA A 116 -5.40 4.02 0.69
N VAL A 117 -4.77 5.07 0.16
CA VAL A 117 -3.93 5.03 -1.04
C VAL A 117 -2.50 4.74 -0.59
N TYR A 118 -1.79 3.88 -1.33
CA TYR A 118 -0.40 3.51 -1.06
C TYR A 118 0.44 3.73 -2.31
N LEU A 119 1.71 4.11 -2.10
CA LEU A 119 2.72 4.14 -3.15
C LEU A 119 3.70 3.01 -2.88
N VAL A 120 3.80 2.08 -3.83
CA VAL A 120 4.71 0.95 -3.77
C VAL A 120 5.89 1.20 -4.70
N TYR A 121 7.10 1.04 -4.17
CA TYR A 121 8.31 0.98 -4.96
C TYR A 121 8.49 -0.45 -5.46
N SER A 122 8.55 -0.64 -6.78
CA SER A 122 8.65 -1.95 -7.42
C SER A 122 9.90 -2.03 -8.28
N ALA A 123 10.89 -2.80 -7.83
CA ALA A 123 12.16 -3.04 -8.50
C ALA A 123 12.32 -4.51 -8.90
N ALA A 124 13.39 -4.87 -9.62
CA ALA A 124 13.57 -6.25 -10.08
C ALA A 124 13.78 -7.23 -8.91
N CYS A 125 14.48 -6.78 -7.87
CA CYS A 125 14.83 -7.61 -6.71
C CYS A 125 13.74 -7.68 -5.62
N GLY A 126 12.74 -6.79 -5.64
CA GLY A 126 11.68 -6.77 -4.64
C GLY A 126 10.77 -5.55 -4.75
N HIS A 127 9.78 -5.49 -3.85
CA HIS A 127 8.83 -4.39 -3.77
C HIS A 127 8.37 -4.11 -2.34
N ALA A 128 8.11 -2.85 -2.01
CA ALA A 128 7.58 -2.44 -0.71
C ALA A 128 6.84 -1.10 -0.78
N ALA A 129 5.87 -0.90 0.11
CA ALA A 129 5.19 0.38 0.26
C ALA A 129 6.16 1.43 0.85
N ILE A 130 6.30 2.56 0.16
CA ILE A 130 7.14 3.69 0.56
C ILE A 130 6.33 4.91 1.00
N ASP A 131 5.03 4.92 0.73
CA ASP A 131 4.13 6.00 1.12
C ASP A 131 2.69 5.52 1.36
N ARG A 132 1.92 6.32 2.10
CA ARG A 132 0.52 6.08 2.43
C ARG A 132 -0.25 7.41 2.56
N ALA A 133 -1.52 7.39 2.23
CA ALA A 133 -2.44 8.48 2.55
C ALA A 133 -3.83 7.92 2.86
N LEU A 134 -4.41 8.35 3.98
CA LEU A 134 -5.79 8.00 4.30
C LEU A 134 -6.75 8.77 3.38
N TYR A 135 -7.69 8.07 2.75
CA TYR A 135 -8.78 8.72 2.02
C TYR A 135 -9.85 9.16 3.02
N VAL A 136 -10.03 10.47 3.17
CA VAL A 136 -11.08 11.07 4.02
C VAL A 136 -12.24 11.50 3.12
N PRO A 137 -13.38 10.82 3.19
CA PRO A 137 -14.53 11.14 2.36
C PRO A 137 -15.15 12.50 2.67
N ARG A 138 -15.90 13.05 1.71
CA ARG A 138 -16.66 14.30 1.90
C ARG A 138 -17.60 14.25 3.12
N SER A 139 -18.23 13.10 3.37
CA SER A 139 -19.08 12.86 4.55
C SER A 139 -18.37 13.00 5.90
N TRP A 140 -17.03 13.04 5.90
CA TRP A 140 -16.22 13.38 7.07
C TRP A 140 -15.81 14.84 7.05
N THR A 141 -15.27 15.34 5.94
CA THR A 141 -14.77 16.72 5.88
C THR A 141 -15.87 17.77 6.06
N ASP A 142 -17.11 17.41 5.76
CA ASP A 142 -18.29 18.27 5.95
C ASP A 142 -18.80 18.24 7.41
N ASP A 143 -18.24 17.39 8.28
CA ASP A 143 -18.56 17.26 9.72
C ASP A 143 -17.33 17.60 10.57
N LEU A 144 -17.18 18.90 10.88
CA LEU A 144 -16.01 19.42 11.59
C LEU A 144 -15.83 18.84 13.00
N ASP A 145 -16.92 18.57 13.72
CA ASP A 145 -16.85 18.03 15.08
C ASP A 145 -16.41 16.57 15.07
N ARG A 146 -16.85 15.80 14.08
CA ARG A 146 -16.35 14.44 13.84
C ARG A 146 -14.87 14.44 13.43
N CYS A 147 -14.45 15.39 12.59
CA CYS A 147 -13.05 15.58 12.24
C CYS A 147 -12.18 15.90 13.47
N ARG A 148 -12.59 16.87 14.30
CA ARG A 148 -11.91 17.23 15.55
C ARG A 148 -11.83 16.04 16.52
N THR A 149 -12.92 15.30 16.68
CA THR A 149 -12.97 14.09 17.54
C THR A 149 -11.98 13.02 17.08
N ALA A 150 -11.86 12.81 15.77
CA ALA A 150 -10.90 11.88 15.17
C ALA A 150 -9.46 12.44 15.10
N GLY A 151 -9.25 13.72 15.39
CA GLY A 151 -7.96 14.41 15.29
C GLY A 151 -7.48 14.63 13.86
N ILE A 152 -8.41 14.77 12.91
CA ILE A 152 -8.10 15.20 11.54
C ILE A 152 -7.59 16.66 11.58
N PRO A 153 -6.52 17.03 10.84
CA PRO A 153 -6.05 18.41 10.74
C PRO A 153 -7.15 19.37 10.27
N GLU A 154 -7.23 20.57 10.85
CA GLU A 154 -8.31 21.54 10.57
C GLU A 154 -8.30 22.06 9.13
N ASP A 155 -7.13 22.09 8.50
CA ASP A 155 -6.91 22.50 7.11
C ASP A 155 -7.15 21.36 6.10
N LEU A 156 -7.44 20.14 6.57
CA LEU A 156 -7.68 19.01 5.68
C LEU A 156 -9.02 19.16 4.97
N THR A 157 -8.95 19.47 3.68
CA THR A 157 -10.10 19.51 2.77
C THR A 157 -10.26 18.19 2.01
N PHE A 158 -11.48 17.95 1.51
CA PHE A 158 -11.77 16.77 0.70
C PHE A 158 -10.77 16.66 -0.47
N THR A 159 -10.07 15.53 -0.52
CA THR A 159 -9.07 15.26 -1.56
C THR A 159 -9.39 13.92 -2.21
N THR A 160 -9.46 13.88 -3.54
CA THR A 160 -9.71 12.64 -4.29
C THR A 160 -8.48 11.72 -4.27
N LYS A 161 -8.67 10.41 -4.45
CA LYS A 161 -7.56 9.45 -4.49
C LYS A 161 -6.49 9.79 -5.54
N PRO A 162 -6.83 10.22 -6.78
CA PRO A 162 -5.81 10.64 -7.74
C PRO A 162 -4.99 11.85 -7.30
N VAL A 163 -5.58 12.79 -6.55
CA VAL A 163 -4.83 13.93 -5.99
C VAL A 163 -3.90 13.47 -4.85
N LEU A 164 -4.35 12.53 -4.01
CA LEU A 164 -3.47 11.89 -3.00
C LEU A 164 -2.29 11.17 -3.67
N ALA A 165 -2.57 10.38 -4.71
CA ALA A 165 -1.56 9.70 -5.52
C ALA A 165 -0.55 10.69 -6.12
N ALA A 166 -1.03 11.77 -6.75
CA ALA A 166 -0.16 12.81 -7.33
C ALA A 166 0.77 13.43 -6.27
N ARG A 167 0.26 13.73 -5.07
CA ARG A 167 1.06 14.25 -3.94
C ARG A 167 2.12 13.26 -3.48
N MET A 168 1.78 11.97 -3.38
CA MET A 168 2.70 10.91 -2.94
C MET A 168 3.81 10.68 -3.98
N ILE A 169 3.45 10.60 -5.26
CA ILE A 169 4.42 10.48 -6.37
C ILE A 169 5.33 11.70 -6.41
N THR A 170 4.76 12.91 -6.34
CA THR A 170 5.51 14.16 -6.30
C THR A 170 6.51 14.16 -5.16
N ARG A 171 6.09 13.82 -3.93
CA ARG A 171 6.97 13.73 -2.77
C ARG A 171 8.10 12.73 -2.96
N ALA A 172 7.83 11.56 -3.55
CA ALA A 172 8.87 10.57 -3.81
C ALA A 172 9.90 11.08 -4.82
N LEU A 173 9.44 11.67 -5.93
CA LEU A 173 10.30 12.21 -6.99
C LEU A 173 11.11 13.42 -6.51
N ASP A 174 10.49 14.36 -5.78
CA ASP A 174 11.16 15.54 -5.22
C ASP A 174 12.20 15.15 -4.16
N ALA A 175 12.00 14.01 -3.48
CA ALA A 175 13.00 13.42 -2.58
C ALA A 175 14.12 12.66 -3.30
N GLY A 176 14.18 12.69 -4.64
CA GLY A 176 15.22 12.03 -5.43
C GLY A 176 15.07 10.51 -5.55
N THR A 177 13.87 9.96 -5.31
CA THR A 177 13.64 8.51 -5.45
C THR A 177 13.84 8.09 -6.91
N PRO A 178 14.77 7.16 -7.22
CA PRO A 178 15.01 6.72 -8.58
C PRO A 178 13.83 5.88 -9.08
N ALA A 179 13.04 6.47 -9.97
CA ALA A 179 11.94 5.78 -10.64
C ALA A 179 11.65 6.44 -12.00
N ARG A 180 11.79 5.65 -13.06
CA ARG A 180 11.54 6.12 -14.43
C ARG A 180 10.06 6.06 -14.81
N TRP A 181 9.29 5.24 -14.09
CA TRP A 181 7.94 4.85 -14.48
C TRP A 181 6.94 4.93 -13.33
N VAL A 182 5.70 5.26 -13.66
CA VAL A 182 4.54 5.13 -12.78
C VAL A 182 3.53 4.14 -13.37
N ALA A 183 2.95 3.30 -12.52
CA ALA A 183 1.84 2.42 -12.87
C ALA A 183 0.67 2.58 -11.89
N GLY A 184 -0.55 2.31 -12.34
CA GLY A 184 -1.76 2.44 -11.55
C GLY A 184 -2.98 1.88 -12.29
N ASP A 185 -4.07 1.71 -11.56
CA ASP A 185 -5.34 1.22 -12.08
C ASP A 185 -6.13 2.31 -12.86
N GLU A 186 -7.38 1.99 -13.20
CA GLU A 186 -8.29 2.84 -13.96
C GLU A 186 -8.64 4.15 -13.23
N VAL A 187 -8.73 4.15 -11.89
CA VAL A 187 -9.05 5.34 -11.10
C VAL A 187 -7.97 6.41 -11.29
N TYR A 188 -6.71 5.98 -11.37
CA TYR A 188 -5.57 6.86 -11.62
C TYR A 188 -5.39 7.15 -13.10
N GLY A 189 -5.54 6.15 -13.95
CA GLY A 189 -5.26 6.27 -15.37
C GLY A 189 -6.29 7.04 -16.16
N ASP A 190 -7.55 7.13 -15.72
CA ASP A 190 -8.55 8.01 -16.34
C ASP A 190 -8.43 9.47 -15.86
N ASN A 191 -7.65 9.77 -14.81
CA ASN A 191 -7.44 11.13 -14.33
C ASN A 191 -6.47 11.95 -15.21
N PRO A 192 -6.93 13.01 -15.91
CA PRO A 192 -6.07 13.80 -16.80
C PRO A 192 -5.02 14.64 -16.07
N HIS A 193 -5.33 15.14 -14.87
CA HIS A 193 -4.40 15.99 -14.10
C HIS A 193 -3.20 15.20 -13.60
N LEU A 194 -3.41 13.95 -13.14
CA LEU A 194 -2.32 13.06 -12.75
C LEU A 194 -1.41 12.78 -13.95
N ARG A 195 -1.97 12.42 -15.11
CA ARG A 195 -1.17 12.19 -16.33
C ARG A 195 -0.39 13.44 -16.74
N ALA A 196 -1.04 14.61 -16.75
CA ALA A 196 -0.39 15.86 -17.09
C ALA A 196 0.78 16.17 -16.15
N ALA A 197 0.62 15.97 -14.83
CA ALA A 197 1.68 16.18 -13.85
C ALA A 197 2.88 15.22 -14.04
N LEU A 198 2.64 13.98 -14.46
CA LEU A 198 3.71 13.02 -14.80
C LEU A 198 4.44 13.42 -16.08
N GLU A 199 3.70 13.86 -17.10
CA GLU A 199 4.26 14.37 -18.36
C GLU A 199 5.12 15.61 -18.14
N ASP A 200 4.66 16.57 -17.32
CA ASP A 200 5.40 17.79 -16.99
C ASP A 200 6.72 17.50 -16.26
N ARG A 201 6.74 16.42 -15.48
CA ARG A 201 7.93 15.90 -14.80
C ARG A 201 8.78 14.97 -15.67
N ARG A 202 8.38 14.74 -16.92
CA ARG A 202 9.00 13.79 -17.85
C ARG A 202 9.11 12.37 -17.28
N THR A 203 8.19 11.98 -16.40
CA THR A 203 8.13 10.65 -15.82
C THR A 203 7.27 9.76 -16.71
N GLY A 204 7.81 8.62 -17.16
CA GLY A 204 7.05 7.67 -17.96
C GLY A 204 5.89 7.08 -17.15
N TYR A 205 4.83 6.66 -17.81
CA TYR A 205 3.76 5.94 -17.13
C TYR A 205 3.12 4.87 -18.01
N VAL A 206 2.56 3.86 -17.36
CA VAL A 206 1.59 2.93 -17.94
C VAL A 206 0.43 2.77 -16.96
N LEU A 207 -0.67 3.47 -17.22
CA LEU A 207 -1.85 3.48 -16.35
C LEU A 207 -3.00 2.75 -17.03
N ALA A 208 -3.72 1.90 -16.30
CA ALA A 208 -4.92 1.27 -16.84
C ALA A 208 -5.99 2.34 -17.12
N VAL A 209 -6.79 2.15 -18.16
CA VAL A 209 -7.85 3.09 -18.54
C VAL A 209 -9.13 2.33 -18.88
N SER A 210 -10.27 3.00 -18.76
CA SER A 210 -11.55 2.38 -19.10
C SER A 210 -11.61 1.98 -20.57
N SER A 211 -12.39 0.95 -20.90
CA SER A 211 -12.63 0.57 -22.31
C SER A 211 -13.29 1.69 -23.14
N THR A 212 -13.94 2.63 -22.46
CA THR A 212 -14.59 3.83 -23.01
C THR A 212 -13.70 5.07 -23.03
N HIS A 213 -12.51 4.99 -22.44
CA HIS A 213 -11.55 6.10 -22.40
C HIS A 213 -11.24 6.58 -23.81
N GLN A 214 -11.29 7.90 -24.01
CA GLN A 214 -11.11 8.49 -25.32
C GLN A 214 -9.63 8.70 -25.62
N VAL A 215 -9.18 8.19 -26.77
CA VAL A 215 -7.83 8.39 -27.29
C VAL A 215 -7.89 9.09 -28.64
N THR A 216 -6.91 9.96 -28.90
CA THR A 216 -6.78 10.67 -30.17
C THR A 216 -5.71 9.97 -31.01
N THR A 217 -6.02 9.71 -32.28
CA THR A 217 -5.11 9.09 -33.26
C THR A 217 -5.07 9.95 -34.53
N VAL A 218 -4.21 9.61 -35.49
CA VAL A 218 -4.17 10.28 -36.81
C VAL A 218 -5.52 10.21 -37.54
N ALA A 219 -6.32 9.18 -37.27
CA ALA A 219 -7.63 8.97 -37.87
C ALA A 219 -8.79 9.61 -37.08
N GLY A 220 -8.50 10.35 -36.01
CA GLY A 220 -9.49 10.99 -35.15
C GLY A 220 -9.56 10.40 -33.74
N LYS A 221 -10.62 10.77 -33.02
CA LYS A 221 -10.84 10.41 -31.61
C LYS A 221 -11.73 9.19 -31.49
N PHE A 222 -11.31 8.19 -30.70
CA PHE A 222 -12.02 6.93 -30.53
C PHE A 222 -12.02 6.48 -29.06
N PRO A 223 -13.06 5.75 -28.60
CA PRO A 223 -12.95 4.99 -27.36
C PRO A 223 -11.92 3.87 -27.52
N ALA A 224 -11.16 3.56 -26.47
CA ALA A 224 -10.09 2.56 -26.48
C ALA A 224 -10.52 1.21 -27.07
N LYS A 225 -11.73 0.73 -26.74
CA LYS A 225 -12.29 -0.52 -27.29
C LYS A 225 -12.47 -0.52 -28.81
N ALA A 226 -12.75 0.62 -29.42
CA ALA A 226 -12.96 0.72 -30.87
C ALA A 226 -11.64 0.60 -31.64
N ILE A 227 -10.50 0.90 -31.01
CA ILE A 227 -9.17 0.72 -31.61
C ILE A 227 -8.87 -0.77 -31.84
N VAL A 228 -9.38 -1.66 -30.98
CA VAL A 228 -9.14 -3.12 -31.05
C VAL A 228 -9.48 -3.70 -32.41
N ALA A 229 -10.63 -3.32 -32.98
CA ALA A 229 -11.09 -3.78 -34.28
C ALA A 229 -10.20 -3.29 -35.44
N LYS A 230 -9.40 -2.25 -35.22
CA LYS A 230 -8.50 -1.65 -36.20
C LYS A 230 -7.07 -2.19 -36.10
N ILE A 231 -6.73 -2.94 -35.03
CA ILE A 231 -5.41 -3.53 -34.85
C ILE A 231 -5.30 -4.79 -35.74
N PRO A 232 -4.37 -4.83 -36.71
CA PRO A 232 -4.20 -6.00 -37.56
C PRO A 232 -3.70 -7.20 -36.73
N LYS A 233 -4.09 -8.42 -37.10
CA LYS A 233 -3.72 -9.65 -36.38
C LYS A 233 -2.21 -9.77 -36.14
N ARG A 234 -1.39 -9.36 -37.13
CA ARG A 234 0.08 -9.39 -37.05
C ARG A 234 0.70 -8.44 -36.02
N ALA A 235 -0.04 -7.44 -35.52
CA ALA A 235 0.45 -6.50 -34.52
C ALA A 235 0.35 -7.05 -33.09
N TRP A 236 -0.37 -8.16 -32.88
CA TRP A 236 -0.47 -8.81 -31.59
C TRP A 236 0.80 -9.63 -31.31
N GLN A 237 1.43 -9.38 -30.17
CA GLN A 237 2.65 -10.05 -29.73
C GLN A 237 2.40 -10.74 -28.40
N ARG A 238 2.81 -12.01 -28.30
CA ARG A 238 2.81 -12.71 -27.01
C ARG A 238 3.99 -12.24 -26.18
N ARG A 239 3.72 -11.69 -25.00
CA ARG A 239 4.74 -11.21 -24.06
C ARG A 239 4.35 -11.56 -22.63
N SER A 240 5.35 -11.81 -21.79
CA SER A 240 5.12 -11.98 -20.36
C SER A 240 4.95 -10.62 -19.69
N ALA A 241 3.97 -10.51 -18.80
CA ALA A 241 3.80 -9.39 -17.89
C ALA A 241 4.55 -9.62 -16.56
N GLY A 242 5.64 -10.40 -16.60
CA GLY A 242 6.46 -10.79 -15.45
C GLY A 242 5.99 -12.06 -14.75
N ALA A 243 6.83 -12.53 -13.84
CA ALA A 243 6.60 -13.72 -13.04
C ALA A 243 5.32 -13.61 -12.19
N GLY A 244 4.69 -14.75 -11.94
CA GLY A 244 3.68 -14.94 -10.91
C GLY A 244 3.90 -16.26 -10.19
N ALA A 245 3.02 -16.60 -9.25
CA ALA A 245 3.18 -17.80 -8.40
C ALA A 245 3.31 -19.14 -9.17
N LYS A 246 2.90 -19.20 -10.44
CA LYS A 246 2.99 -20.39 -11.32
C LYS A 246 3.92 -20.18 -12.51
N GLY A 247 4.86 -19.24 -12.41
CA GLY A 247 5.76 -18.84 -13.50
C GLY A 247 5.27 -17.63 -14.29
N GLU A 248 5.84 -17.44 -15.48
CA GLU A 248 5.62 -16.26 -16.33
C GLU A 248 4.15 -16.05 -16.76
N ARG A 249 3.66 -14.82 -16.64
CA ARG A 249 2.28 -14.45 -16.96
C ARG A 249 2.16 -13.96 -18.39
N TYR A 250 1.96 -14.88 -19.33
CA TYR A 250 1.84 -14.57 -20.75
C TYR A 250 0.44 -14.04 -21.14
N TYR A 251 0.44 -12.91 -21.84
CA TYR A 251 -0.72 -12.33 -22.50
C TYR A 251 -0.40 -11.99 -23.97
N ASP A 252 -1.44 -11.81 -24.78
CA ASP A 252 -1.27 -11.23 -26.11
C ASP A 252 -1.44 -9.71 -26.00
N TRP A 253 -0.46 -8.96 -26.48
CA TRP A 253 -0.40 -7.50 -26.38
C TRP A 253 -0.41 -6.86 -27.75
N ALA A 254 -1.09 -5.72 -27.86
CA ALA A 254 -0.99 -4.83 -29.00
C ALA A 254 -0.71 -3.40 -28.53
N GLN A 255 -0.05 -2.63 -29.39
CA GLN A 255 0.28 -1.23 -29.18
C GLN A 255 -0.22 -0.41 -30.37
N ALA A 256 -0.82 0.74 -30.08
CA ALA A 256 -1.15 1.74 -31.08
C ALA A 256 -0.61 3.10 -30.63
N ASP A 257 0.05 3.82 -31.54
CA ASP A 257 0.46 5.20 -31.29
C ASP A 257 -0.79 6.09 -31.16
N ILE A 258 -0.79 6.96 -30.15
CA ILE A 258 -1.83 7.95 -29.94
C ILE A 258 -1.19 9.34 -29.82
N HIS A 259 -1.97 10.38 -30.06
CA HIS A 259 -1.50 11.75 -29.90
C HIS A 259 -1.61 12.21 -28.45
N GLY A 260 -0.52 12.78 -27.95
CA GLY A 260 -0.49 13.60 -26.76
C GLY A 260 -0.99 15.02 -27.00
N PRO A 261 -0.93 15.89 -25.97
CA PRO A 261 -1.10 17.32 -26.12
C PRO A 261 -0.10 17.90 -27.15
N ALA A 262 -0.55 18.82 -28.00
CA ALA A 262 0.27 19.36 -29.11
C ALA A 262 1.48 20.18 -28.64
N ASP A 263 1.40 20.72 -27.42
CA ASP A 263 2.39 21.58 -26.77
C ASP A 263 3.45 20.81 -25.97
N ARG A 264 3.39 19.47 -25.96
CA ARG A 264 4.28 18.63 -25.15
C ARG A 264 5.06 17.66 -26.02
N PRO A 265 6.40 17.58 -25.88
CA PRO A 265 7.18 16.54 -26.53
C PRO A 265 7.03 15.20 -25.79
N GLY A 266 6.98 14.11 -26.55
CA GLY A 266 7.00 12.76 -25.99
C GLY A 266 6.34 11.75 -26.91
N HIS A 267 6.17 10.53 -26.40
CA HIS A 267 5.55 9.44 -27.11
C HIS A 267 4.41 8.89 -26.27
N TRP A 268 3.24 8.71 -26.90
CA TRP A 268 2.04 8.20 -26.24
C TRP A 268 1.52 6.97 -26.95
N TRP A 269 1.05 6.02 -26.15
CA TRP A 269 0.53 4.75 -26.66
C TRP A 269 -0.78 4.37 -25.99
N LEU A 270 -1.63 3.69 -26.76
CA LEU A 270 -2.65 2.80 -26.21
C LEU A 270 -2.10 1.37 -26.26
N LEU A 271 -2.03 0.71 -25.12
CA LEU A 271 -1.75 -0.71 -25.01
C LEU A 271 -3.04 -1.47 -24.82
N VAL A 272 -3.18 -2.59 -25.51
CA VAL A 272 -4.29 -3.53 -25.34
C VAL A 272 -3.72 -4.88 -24.93
N ARG A 273 -4.13 -5.35 -23.77
CA ARG A 273 -3.81 -6.69 -23.26
C ARG A 273 -5.02 -7.60 -23.47
N ARG A 274 -4.80 -8.77 -24.06
CA ARG A 274 -5.80 -9.82 -24.19
C ARG A 274 -5.44 -11.03 -23.33
N ASN A 275 -6.38 -11.43 -22.47
CA ASN A 275 -6.29 -12.70 -21.76
C ASN A 275 -6.40 -13.86 -22.76
N ARG A 276 -5.42 -14.76 -22.75
CA ARG A 276 -5.34 -15.87 -23.71
C ARG A 276 -6.42 -16.93 -23.54
N ARG A 277 -7.00 -17.04 -22.34
CA ARG A 277 -8.01 -18.05 -22.00
C ARG A 277 -9.42 -17.47 -22.11
N SER A 278 -9.67 -16.33 -21.47
CA SER A 278 -11.00 -15.72 -21.45
C SER A 278 -11.28 -14.81 -22.65
N GLY A 279 -10.24 -14.35 -23.36
CA GLY A 279 -10.38 -13.33 -24.41
C GLY A 279 -10.62 -11.91 -23.86
N GLU A 280 -10.71 -11.75 -22.54
CA GLU A 280 -10.94 -10.47 -21.88
C GLU A 280 -9.86 -9.44 -22.22
N LEU A 281 -10.29 -8.20 -22.45
CA LEU A 281 -9.42 -7.10 -22.83
C LEU A 281 -9.22 -6.13 -21.67
N ALA A 282 -7.98 -5.71 -21.46
CA ALA A 282 -7.62 -4.59 -20.60
C ALA A 282 -6.87 -3.54 -21.42
N PHE A 283 -7.08 -2.26 -21.09
CA PHE A 283 -6.55 -1.12 -21.81
C PHE A 283 -5.63 -0.32 -20.91
N TYR A 284 -4.53 0.18 -21.46
CA TYR A 284 -3.59 1.02 -20.73
C TYR A 284 -3.17 2.19 -21.59
N ARG A 285 -3.07 3.38 -21.00
CA ARG A 285 -2.44 4.53 -21.62
C ARG A 285 -0.98 4.60 -21.18
N GLY A 286 -0.09 4.66 -22.14
CA GLY A 286 1.35 4.79 -21.96
C GLY A 286 1.85 6.18 -22.35
N PHE A 287 2.90 6.64 -21.67
CA PHE A 287 3.69 7.81 -22.04
C PHE A 287 5.17 7.61 -21.68
N SER A 288 6.07 8.15 -22.49
CA SER A 288 7.48 8.30 -22.15
C SER A 288 8.10 9.50 -22.88
N PRO A 289 9.05 10.23 -22.26
CA PRO A 289 9.79 11.29 -22.95
C PRO A 289 10.67 10.77 -24.09
N HIS A 290 10.96 9.47 -24.12
CA HIS A 290 11.78 8.81 -25.15
C HIS A 290 11.01 7.62 -25.76
N SER A 291 11.30 7.29 -27.01
CA SER A 291 10.78 6.07 -27.64
C SER A 291 11.28 4.84 -26.87
N VAL A 292 10.38 3.90 -26.59
CA VAL A 292 10.70 2.65 -25.88
C VAL A 292 10.03 1.45 -26.56
N PRO A 293 10.63 0.26 -26.48
CA PRO A 293 10.02 -0.95 -27.03
C PRO A 293 8.77 -1.36 -26.23
N LEU A 294 7.86 -2.09 -26.90
CA LEU A 294 6.68 -2.67 -26.25
C LEU A 294 7.02 -3.52 -25.01
N SER A 295 8.17 -4.20 -25.00
CA SER A 295 8.62 -5.00 -23.86
C SER A 295 8.74 -4.18 -22.57
N ASP A 296 9.19 -2.92 -22.65
CA ASP A 296 9.30 -2.06 -21.47
C ASP A 296 7.93 -1.67 -20.95
N LEU A 297 7.02 -1.28 -21.85
CA LEU A 297 5.66 -0.93 -21.49
C LEU A 297 4.89 -2.10 -20.87
N VAL A 298 5.08 -3.32 -21.42
CA VAL A 298 4.49 -4.55 -20.86
C VAL A 298 5.08 -4.87 -19.49
N ARG A 299 6.39 -4.68 -19.29
CA ARG A 299 7.03 -4.87 -17.98
C ARG A 299 6.45 -3.91 -16.94
N VAL A 300 6.31 -2.63 -17.28
CA VAL A 300 5.72 -1.63 -16.37
C VAL A 300 4.26 -1.96 -16.04
N ALA A 301 3.45 -2.31 -17.04
CA ALA A 301 2.06 -2.76 -16.82
C ALA A 301 1.99 -4.01 -15.93
N GLY A 302 2.92 -4.95 -16.13
CA GLY A 302 3.04 -6.18 -15.36
C GLY A 302 3.41 -5.96 -13.90
N ARG A 303 4.30 -4.99 -13.64
CA ARG A 303 4.72 -4.59 -12.29
C ARG A 303 3.59 -4.01 -11.45
N ARG A 304 2.48 -3.53 -12.03
CA ARG A 304 1.29 -3.10 -11.27
C ARG A 304 0.86 -4.17 -10.27
N TRP A 305 0.95 -5.46 -10.62
CA TRP A 305 0.58 -6.57 -9.74
C TRP A 305 1.32 -6.61 -8.40
N THR A 306 2.55 -6.07 -8.33
CA THR A 306 3.34 -6.07 -7.10
C THR A 306 2.68 -5.30 -5.95
N VAL A 307 1.75 -4.37 -6.25
CA VAL A 307 0.97 -3.69 -5.20
C VAL A 307 -0.01 -4.65 -4.52
N GLU A 308 -0.61 -5.59 -5.26
CA GLU A 308 -1.51 -6.60 -4.71
C GLU A 308 -0.74 -7.58 -3.82
N GLU A 309 0.44 -8.00 -4.25
CA GLU A 309 1.36 -8.82 -3.45
C GLU A 309 1.82 -8.07 -2.20
N THR A 310 2.13 -6.77 -2.32
CA THR A 310 2.48 -5.91 -1.17
C THR A 310 1.34 -5.80 -0.18
N PHE A 311 0.09 -5.66 -0.65
CA PHE A 311 -1.08 -5.62 0.24
C PHE A 311 -1.32 -6.96 0.91
N GLN A 312 -1.23 -8.06 0.17
CA GLN A 312 -1.39 -9.41 0.74
C GLN A 312 -0.33 -9.68 1.81
N ALA A 313 0.94 -9.42 1.52
CA ALA A 313 2.04 -9.60 2.46
C ALA A 313 1.99 -8.60 3.62
N GLY A 314 1.65 -7.32 3.36
CA GLY A 314 1.47 -6.31 4.40
C GLY A 314 0.36 -6.68 5.39
N LYS A 315 -0.78 -7.16 4.90
CA LYS A 315 -1.91 -7.61 5.74
C LYS A 315 -1.56 -8.92 6.47
N GLY A 316 -1.14 -9.95 5.74
CA GLY A 316 -0.87 -11.28 6.30
C GLY A 316 0.36 -11.34 7.21
N LEU A 317 1.45 -10.67 6.87
CA LEU A 317 2.73 -10.79 7.56
C LEU A 317 3.01 -9.62 8.51
N ALA A 318 2.53 -8.42 8.21
CA ALA A 318 2.84 -7.21 8.98
C ALA A 318 1.63 -6.54 9.65
N GLY A 319 0.44 -7.15 9.63
CA GLY A 319 -0.74 -6.66 10.34
C GLY A 319 -1.23 -5.29 9.88
N LEU A 320 -1.06 -4.97 8.59
CA LEU A 320 -1.41 -3.67 8.01
C LEU A 320 -2.87 -3.27 8.29
N ASP A 321 -3.82 -4.20 8.21
CA ASP A 321 -5.26 -4.00 8.38
C ASP A 321 -5.82 -4.41 9.75
N GLU A 322 -4.99 -4.96 10.63
CA GLU A 322 -5.41 -5.50 11.93
C GLU A 322 -5.59 -4.42 13.02
N HIS A 323 -5.20 -3.18 12.71
CA HIS A 323 -5.29 -2.07 13.65
C HIS A 323 -6.72 -1.83 14.15
N GLN A 324 -6.80 -1.48 15.44
CA GLN A 324 -8.05 -1.08 16.11
C GLN A 324 -8.08 0.43 16.42
N VAL A 325 -7.08 1.18 15.94
CA VAL A 325 -7.00 2.62 16.14
C VAL A 325 -8.12 3.35 15.40
N ARG A 326 -8.57 4.47 15.99
CA ARG A 326 -9.71 5.26 15.47
C ARG A 326 -9.35 6.68 15.05
N ARG A 327 -8.18 7.18 15.47
CA ARG A 327 -7.78 8.58 15.27
C ARG A 327 -6.77 8.70 14.13
N TRP A 328 -6.77 9.88 13.49
CA TRP A 328 -5.90 10.24 12.36
C TRP A 328 -4.43 9.92 12.61
N THR A 329 -3.87 10.47 13.70
CA THR A 329 -2.45 10.28 14.06
C THR A 329 -2.13 8.81 14.32
N SER A 330 -3.01 8.11 15.05
CA SER A 330 -2.80 6.71 15.40
C SER A 330 -2.86 5.78 14.19
N TRP A 331 -3.71 6.09 13.21
CA TRP A 331 -3.75 5.37 11.94
C TRP A 331 -2.43 5.54 11.18
N HIS A 332 -1.98 6.78 10.99
CA HIS A 332 -0.72 7.05 10.28
C HIS A 332 0.46 6.33 10.95
N ARG A 333 0.53 6.39 12.28
CA ARG A 333 1.58 5.73 13.06
C ARG A 333 1.57 4.21 12.93
N TRP A 334 0.41 3.57 13.04
CA TRP A 334 0.30 2.12 12.87
C TRP A 334 0.75 1.70 11.48
N VAL A 335 0.17 2.31 10.45
CA VAL A 335 0.43 1.95 9.06
C VAL A 335 1.89 2.18 8.69
N THR A 336 2.53 3.24 9.22
CA THR A 336 3.99 3.43 9.05
C THR A 336 4.80 2.25 9.58
N LEU A 337 4.49 1.80 10.80
CA LEU A 337 5.26 0.73 11.45
C LEU A 337 4.96 -0.62 10.80
N ALA A 338 3.75 -0.84 10.27
CA ALA A 338 3.43 -1.99 9.44
C ALA A 338 4.15 -1.97 8.09
N MET A 339 4.25 -0.80 7.43
CA MET A 339 5.06 -0.64 6.22
C MET A 339 6.54 -0.95 6.49
N LEU A 340 7.08 -0.46 7.60
CA LEU A 340 8.44 -0.74 8.03
C LEU A 340 8.67 -2.25 8.29
N ALA A 341 7.74 -2.91 8.98
CA ALA A 341 7.81 -4.36 9.21
C ALA A 341 7.81 -5.14 7.88
N HIS A 342 6.94 -4.78 6.94
CA HIS A 342 6.97 -5.40 5.61
C HIS A 342 8.25 -5.08 4.83
N ALA A 343 8.72 -3.84 4.88
CA ALA A 343 9.96 -3.41 4.21
C ALA A 343 11.17 -4.21 4.72
N PHE A 344 11.25 -4.51 6.02
CA PHE A 344 12.25 -5.42 6.59
C PHE A 344 12.24 -6.78 5.89
N LEU A 345 11.07 -7.42 5.77
CA LEU A 345 10.95 -8.73 5.14
C LEU A 345 11.34 -8.67 3.65
N ALA A 346 10.86 -7.67 2.91
CA ALA A 346 11.14 -7.52 1.49
C ALA A 346 12.62 -7.27 1.21
N VAL A 347 13.26 -6.38 1.99
CA VAL A 347 14.69 -6.10 1.87
C VAL A 347 15.54 -7.30 2.26
N THR A 348 15.18 -8.01 3.32
CA THR A 348 15.89 -9.23 3.73
C THR A 348 15.76 -10.31 2.65
N ALA A 349 14.58 -10.48 2.05
CA ALA A 349 14.36 -11.43 0.95
C ALA A 349 15.18 -11.09 -0.30
N ALA A 350 15.33 -9.80 -0.62
CA ALA A 350 16.16 -9.35 -1.72
C ALA A 350 17.66 -9.55 -1.43
N ALA A 351 18.11 -9.23 -0.22
CA ALA A 351 19.50 -9.43 0.22
C ALA A 351 19.88 -10.91 0.21
N GLU A 352 19.08 -11.78 0.84
CA GLU A 352 19.32 -13.23 0.85
C GLU A 352 19.38 -13.81 -0.57
N ARG A 353 18.47 -13.39 -1.45
CA ARG A 353 18.48 -13.86 -2.85
C ARG A 353 19.74 -13.44 -3.62
N ARG A 354 20.28 -12.26 -3.31
CA ARG A 354 21.48 -11.72 -3.96
C ARG A 354 22.74 -12.38 -3.42
N ASP A 355 22.82 -12.52 -2.11
CA ASP A 355 24.05 -12.91 -1.41
C ASP A 355 24.15 -14.44 -1.21
N HIS A 356 23.00 -15.14 -1.18
CA HIS A 356 22.88 -16.59 -1.02
C HIS A 356 21.88 -17.19 -2.04
N PRO A 357 22.30 -17.42 -3.30
CA PRO A 357 21.45 -18.04 -4.30
C PRO A 357 20.89 -19.38 -3.82
N ALA A 358 19.61 -19.61 -4.06
CA ALA A 358 18.97 -20.86 -3.66
C ALA A 358 19.60 -22.05 -4.39
N PRO A 359 19.78 -23.20 -3.72
CA PRO A 359 20.09 -24.47 -4.38
C PRO A 359 19.09 -24.79 -5.50
N ASP A 360 19.51 -25.56 -6.51
CA ASP A 360 18.71 -25.85 -7.71
C ASP A 360 17.34 -26.49 -7.41
N ASP A 361 17.20 -27.18 -6.29
CA ASP A 361 15.97 -27.85 -5.84
C ASP A 361 15.05 -26.98 -4.96
N LEU A 362 15.48 -25.75 -4.60
CA LEU A 362 14.75 -24.85 -3.72
C LEU A 362 14.43 -23.52 -4.38
N ILE A 363 13.27 -22.95 -4.04
CA ILE A 363 12.99 -21.56 -4.38
C ILE A 363 13.74 -20.61 -3.42
N PRO A 364 14.08 -19.38 -3.85
CA PRO A 364 14.64 -18.37 -2.95
C PRO A 364 13.74 -18.08 -1.75
N LEU A 365 14.35 -17.70 -0.63
CA LEU A 365 13.62 -17.32 0.57
C LEU A 365 12.59 -16.22 0.26
N THR A 366 11.37 -16.48 0.69
CA THR A 366 10.24 -15.55 0.53
C THR A 366 10.06 -14.73 1.79
N CYS A 367 9.32 -13.62 1.71
CA CYS A 367 8.94 -12.84 2.91
C CYS A 367 8.26 -13.71 3.98
N ASN A 368 7.45 -14.70 3.57
CA ASN A 368 6.81 -15.64 4.50
C ASN A 368 7.84 -16.47 5.26
N GLU A 369 8.81 -17.05 4.54
CA GLU A 369 9.80 -17.92 5.17
C GLU A 369 10.77 -17.14 6.05
N ILE A 370 11.18 -15.94 5.61
CA ILE A 370 11.97 -15.04 6.44
C ILE A 370 11.22 -14.64 7.72
N GLN A 371 9.93 -14.33 7.62
CA GLN A 371 9.13 -14.03 8.81
C GLN A 371 9.09 -15.22 9.78
N ARG A 372 8.93 -16.46 9.28
CA ARG A 372 8.95 -17.67 10.11
C ARG A 372 10.29 -17.84 10.83
N LEU A 373 11.39 -17.80 10.08
CA LEU A 373 12.74 -17.93 10.65
C LEU A 373 13.03 -16.82 11.66
N PHE A 374 12.69 -15.57 11.31
CA PHE A 374 12.85 -14.43 12.20
C PHE A 374 12.02 -14.55 13.48
N THR A 375 10.78 -15.05 13.38
CA THR A 375 9.91 -15.28 14.55
C THR A 375 10.51 -16.34 15.48
N THR A 376 11.10 -17.41 14.93
CA THR A 376 11.79 -18.42 15.73
C THR A 376 12.97 -17.82 16.49
N LEU A 377 13.80 -17.03 15.82
CA LEU A 377 14.99 -16.38 16.41
C LEU A 377 14.66 -15.32 17.46
N THR A 378 13.50 -14.66 17.32
CA THR A 378 13.07 -13.55 18.18
C THR A 378 12.03 -13.97 19.22
N SER A 379 11.71 -15.26 19.28
CA SER A 379 10.68 -15.80 20.17
C SER A 379 10.97 -15.48 21.64
N ARG A 380 9.95 -15.00 22.36
CA ARG A 380 10.05 -14.63 23.77
C ARG A 380 9.26 -15.60 24.63
N ALA A 381 9.93 -16.20 25.61
CA ALA A 381 9.27 -16.96 26.66
C ALA A 381 8.79 -16.00 27.77
N HIS A 382 7.51 -16.06 28.09
CA HIS A 382 6.92 -15.33 29.22
C HIS A 382 6.58 -16.30 30.35
N ASP A 383 6.86 -15.88 31.59
CA ASP A 383 6.60 -16.65 32.80
C ASP A 383 5.08 -16.76 33.12
N LEU A 384 4.77 -17.58 34.14
CA LEU A 384 3.38 -17.79 34.57
C LEU A 384 2.74 -16.51 35.13
N ALA A 385 3.51 -15.69 35.84
CA ALA A 385 3.01 -14.47 36.47
C ALA A 385 2.51 -13.47 35.42
N HIS A 386 3.27 -13.27 34.34
CA HIS A 386 2.90 -12.44 33.20
C HIS A 386 1.61 -12.93 32.54
N ARG A 387 1.52 -14.23 32.26
CA ARG A 387 0.32 -14.84 31.63
C ARG A 387 -0.92 -14.69 32.51
N LEU A 388 -0.78 -14.89 33.83
CA LEU A 388 -1.87 -14.69 34.79
C LEU A 388 -2.28 -13.22 34.89
N CYS A 389 -1.33 -12.29 34.83
CA CYS A 389 -1.61 -10.85 34.81
C CYS A 389 -2.50 -10.47 33.61
N TRP A 390 -2.13 -10.91 32.40
CA TRP A 390 -2.94 -10.68 31.20
C TRP A 390 -4.29 -11.39 31.21
N SER A 391 -4.37 -12.59 31.79
CA SER A 391 -5.64 -13.29 32.02
C SER A 391 -6.58 -12.47 32.93
N HIS A 392 -6.06 -11.93 34.05
CA HIS A 392 -6.83 -11.06 34.93
C HIS A 392 -7.24 -9.77 34.24
N TRP A 393 -6.31 -9.14 33.50
CA TRP A 393 -6.58 -7.90 32.78
C TRP A 393 -7.72 -8.08 31.76
N ARG A 394 -7.68 -9.13 30.92
CA ARG A 394 -8.71 -9.42 29.90
C ARG A 394 -10.08 -9.66 30.54
N ARG A 395 -10.14 -10.46 31.61
CA ARG A 395 -11.41 -10.74 32.33
C ARG A 395 -11.99 -9.48 32.97
N ARG A 396 -11.16 -8.64 33.59
CA ARG A 396 -11.58 -7.33 34.14
C ARG A 396 -12.12 -6.41 33.05
N HIS A 397 -11.44 -6.35 31.89
CA HIS A 397 -11.89 -5.54 30.77
C HIS A 397 -13.24 -6.04 30.21
N GLN A 398 -13.39 -7.34 30.02
CA GLN A 398 -14.64 -7.96 29.56
C GLN A 398 -15.81 -7.69 30.52
N ALA A 399 -15.57 -7.78 31.83
CA ALA A 399 -16.57 -7.43 32.85
C ALA A 399 -17.01 -5.96 32.71
N ARG A 400 -16.06 -5.02 32.61
CA ARG A 400 -16.36 -3.59 32.40
C ARG A 400 -17.12 -3.34 31.09
N ALA A 401 -16.72 -3.99 30.00
CA ALA A 401 -17.39 -3.86 28.71
C ALA A 401 -18.85 -4.34 28.76
N ARG A 402 -19.10 -5.46 29.46
CA ARG A 402 -20.44 -5.97 29.73
C ARG A 402 -21.27 -4.99 30.56
N ASP A 403 -20.70 -4.43 31.62
CA ASP A 403 -21.40 -3.45 32.47
C ASP A 403 -21.77 -2.18 31.69
N CYS A 404 -20.85 -1.67 30.87
CA CYS A 404 -21.13 -0.54 29.98
C CYS A 404 -22.23 -0.86 28.96
N HIS A 405 -22.25 -2.09 28.42
CA HIS A 405 -23.29 -2.52 27.51
C HIS A 405 -24.67 -2.53 28.18
N TYR A 406 -24.78 -3.07 29.39
CA TYR A 406 -26.03 -3.08 30.15
C TYR A 406 -26.49 -1.67 30.54
N ARG A 407 -25.58 -0.80 30.98
CA ARG A 407 -25.93 0.61 31.25
C ARG A 407 -26.47 1.32 30.02
N ARG A 408 -25.87 1.08 28.84
CA ARG A 408 -26.36 1.66 27.58
C ARG A 408 -27.71 1.10 27.18
N GLN A 409 -27.96 -0.19 27.37
CA GLN A 409 -29.28 -0.78 27.12
C GLN A 409 -30.34 -0.22 28.05
N ALA A 410 -30.05 -0.11 29.35
CA ALA A 410 -30.95 0.48 30.34
C ALA A 410 -31.25 1.96 30.02
N ALA A 411 -30.25 2.75 29.61
CA ALA A 411 -30.44 4.14 29.20
C ALA A 411 -31.19 4.32 27.85
N ALA A 412 -31.33 3.25 27.06
CA ALA A 412 -32.04 3.25 25.79
C ALA A 412 -33.44 2.62 25.88
N GLN A 413 -33.84 2.14 27.06
CA GLN A 413 -35.22 1.74 27.34
C GLN A 413 -36.03 3.00 27.67
N PRO A 414 -37.21 3.18 27.04
CA PRO A 414 -38.03 4.39 27.16
C PRO A 414 -38.60 4.61 28.56
#